data_AF-A0A0M3J781-F1
#
_entry.id   AF-A0A0M3J781-F1
#
_cell.length_a   1.000
_cell.length_b   1.000
_cell.length_c   1.000
_cell.angle_alpha   90.00
_cell.angle_beta   90.00
_cell.angle_gamma   90.00
#
_symmetry.space_group_name_H-M   'P 1'
#
loop_
_entity.id
_entity.type
_entity.pdbx_description
1 polymer ?
#
loop_
_entity_poly.entity_id
_entity_poly.type
_entity_poly.pdbx_seq_one_letter_code
_entity_poly.pdbx_strand_id
1 'polypeptide(L)'
;MIMIRDKGMVVVKCVRTEPTLVLCRARHGLMFCNKLGAACAKLTQSTFPSDLAMVGMDAKIPELVAKCMIEEPYVAIMMVEYGFTKMDSWMSTCKITVWNGPITVVQKECVKKQTLLPDPRTVCVKKYGLDFCNKLIVACFEVKNKKIIGDVPCAACELPNVVNTCLSQEDAIAMCYANHGAASCIVWMKACKIRPMDALTQQQVTCIKKQAEASNVLMVCAKKYGMVFCKKMRLACFEVMRIPMPSDENEAA
;
A
#
# COMPACT_ATOMS: atom_id res chain seq x y z
N MET A 1 -35.43 41.84 -22.63
CA MET A 1 -36.25 40.65 -22.96
C MET A 1 -35.40 39.41 -22.67
N ILE A 2 -35.53 38.84 -21.48
CA ILE A 2 -34.63 37.80 -20.95
C ILE A 2 -35.17 36.43 -21.39
N MET A 3 -34.37 35.66 -22.13
CA MET A 3 -34.70 34.30 -22.59
C MET A 3 -34.74 33.31 -21.40
N ILE A 4 -35.89 33.22 -20.73
CA ILE A 4 -36.14 32.24 -19.65
C ILE A 4 -36.70 30.90 -20.20
N ARG A 5 -36.96 30.79 -21.51
CA ARG A 5 -37.69 29.64 -22.09
C ARG A 5 -36.89 28.37 -22.39
N ASP A 6 -35.57 28.33 -22.20
CA ASP A 6 -34.76 27.21 -22.71
C ASP A 6 -34.37 26.13 -21.69
N LYS A 7 -34.45 26.41 -20.38
CA LYS A 7 -34.02 25.44 -19.35
C LYS A 7 -34.93 24.21 -19.26
N GLY A 8 -36.23 24.37 -19.54
CA GLY A 8 -37.20 23.27 -19.47
C GLY A 8 -36.97 22.21 -20.57
N MET A 9 -36.61 22.63 -21.77
CA MET A 9 -36.38 21.72 -22.90
C MET A 9 -35.15 20.84 -22.70
N VAL A 10 -34.09 21.39 -22.08
CA VAL A 10 -32.87 20.64 -21.73
C VAL A 10 -33.16 19.54 -20.71
N VAL A 11 -33.97 19.82 -19.69
CA VAL A 11 -34.36 18.81 -18.68
C VAL A 11 -35.18 17.69 -19.32
N VAL A 12 -36.17 18.02 -20.16
CA VAL A 12 -36.98 17.01 -20.86
C VAL A 12 -36.13 16.14 -21.79
N LYS A 13 -35.16 16.73 -22.49
CA LYS A 13 -34.22 15.96 -23.33
C LYS A 13 -33.37 14.99 -22.49
N CYS A 14 -32.84 15.47 -21.37
CA CYS A 14 -32.06 14.65 -20.43
C CYS A 14 -32.87 13.45 -19.90
N VAL A 15 -34.12 13.69 -19.48
CA VAL A 15 -35.02 12.63 -19.02
C VAL A 15 -35.31 11.61 -20.13
N ARG A 16 -35.45 12.05 -21.38
CA ARG A 16 -35.72 11.14 -22.52
C ARG A 16 -34.50 10.34 -22.98
N THR A 17 -33.30 10.91 -22.92
CA THR A 17 -32.08 10.24 -23.38
C THR A 17 -31.47 9.29 -22.35
N GLU A 18 -31.97 9.34 -21.12
CA GLU A 18 -31.51 8.53 -19.99
C GLU A 18 -29.98 8.34 -19.93
N PRO A 19 -29.17 9.43 -19.91
CA PRO A 19 -27.73 9.29 -19.92
C PRO A 19 -27.30 8.45 -18.72
N THR A 20 -26.49 7.41 -18.95
CA THR A 20 -26.08 6.44 -17.92
C THR A 20 -25.60 7.11 -16.64
N LEU A 21 -24.81 8.19 -16.75
CA LEU A 21 -24.29 8.91 -15.61
C LEU A 21 -25.39 9.65 -14.83
N VAL A 22 -26.40 10.20 -15.51
CA VAL A 22 -27.54 10.88 -14.88
C VAL A 22 -28.38 9.87 -14.11
N LEU A 23 -28.71 8.73 -14.74
CA LEU A 23 -29.43 7.64 -14.08
C LEU A 23 -28.68 7.11 -12.87
N CYS A 24 -27.38 6.83 -13.01
CA CYS A 24 -26.54 6.40 -11.90
C CYS A 24 -26.59 7.44 -10.77
N ARG A 25 -26.36 8.73 -11.08
CA ARG A 25 -26.32 9.80 -10.07
C ARG A 25 -27.65 9.96 -9.34
N ALA A 26 -28.76 9.81 -10.05
CA ALA A 26 -30.09 9.83 -9.44
C ALA A 26 -30.30 8.66 -8.48
N ARG A 27 -29.76 7.49 -8.80
CA ARG A 27 -29.93 6.26 -8.00
C ARG A 27 -28.97 6.15 -6.81
N HIS A 28 -27.70 6.52 -6.98
CA HIS A 28 -26.62 6.26 -6.02
C HIS A 28 -25.89 7.51 -5.52
N GLY A 29 -26.14 8.67 -6.14
CA GLY A 29 -25.43 9.91 -5.85
C GLY A 29 -24.11 10.08 -6.61
N LEU A 30 -23.59 11.31 -6.57
CA LEU A 30 -22.44 11.74 -7.36
C LEU A 30 -21.17 10.94 -7.06
N MET A 31 -20.83 10.79 -5.77
CA MET A 31 -19.57 10.17 -5.34
C MET A 31 -19.48 8.70 -5.76
N PHE A 32 -20.57 7.95 -5.60
CA PHE A 32 -20.63 6.55 -6.00
C PHE A 32 -20.44 6.40 -7.51
N CYS A 33 -21.15 7.17 -8.32
CA CYS A 33 -21.08 7.07 -9.78
C CYS A 33 -19.73 7.48 -10.36
N ASN A 34 -19.06 8.46 -9.74
CA ASN A 34 -17.71 8.82 -10.15
C ASN A 34 -16.74 7.66 -9.89
N LYS A 35 -16.84 7.00 -8.73
CA LYS A 35 -16.04 5.81 -8.41
C LYS A 35 -16.39 4.63 -9.32
N LEU A 36 -17.68 4.38 -9.56
CA LEU A 36 -18.15 3.28 -10.41
C LEU A 36 -17.67 3.47 -11.86
N GLY A 37 -17.77 4.69 -12.38
CA GLY A 37 -17.27 5.02 -13.71
C GLY A 37 -15.76 4.84 -13.82
N ALA A 38 -14.98 5.31 -12.83
CA ALA A 38 -13.55 5.04 -12.78
C ALA A 38 -13.24 3.54 -12.72
N ALA A 39 -14.05 2.76 -12.00
CA ALA A 39 -13.86 1.32 -11.91
C ALA A 39 -14.17 0.59 -13.22
N CYS A 40 -15.30 0.93 -13.84
CA CYS A 40 -15.65 0.41 -15.15
C CYS A 40 -14.62 0.80 -16.22
N ALA A 41 -14.07 2.01 -16.16
CA ALA A 41 -12.99 2.44 -17.05
C ALA A 41 -11.72 1.60 -16.89
N LYS A 42 -11.30 1.35 -15.65
CA LYS A 42 -10.16 0.47 -15.36
C LYS A 42 -10.38 -0.94 -15.88
N LEU A 43 -11.55 -1.53 -15.61
CA LEU A 43 -11.91 -2.88 -16.03
C LEU A 43 -11.98 -3.02 -17.55
N THR A 44 -12.50 -2.01 -18.24
CA THR A 44 -12.60 -1.96 -19.71
C THR A 44 -11.34 -1.43 -20.39
N GLN A 45 -10.28 -1.12 -19.63
CA GLN A 45 -9.05 -0.48 -20.14
C GLN A 45 -9.33 0.79 -20.97
N SER A 46 -10.39 1.51 -20.62
CA SER A 46 -10.84 2.73 -21.27
C SER A 46 -10.48 3.97 -20.44
N THR A 47 -10.38 5.13 -21.07
CA THR A 47 -10.18 6.40 -20.35
C THR A 47 -11.50 6.87 -19.76
N PHE A 48 -11.46 7.40 -18.54
CA PHE A 48 -12.59 8.05 -17.92
C PHE A 48 -12.16 9.34 -17.25
N PRO A 49 -12.89 10.45 -17.47
CA PRO A 49 -12.56 11.72 -16.84
C PRO A 49 -12.63 11.57 -15.32
N SER A 50 -11.51 11.81 -14.65
CA SER A 50 -11.42 11.76 -13.18
C SER A 50 -12.24 12.87 -12.51
N ASP A 51 -12.55 13.95 -13.22
CA ASP A 51 -13.26 15.11 -12.68
C ASP A 51 -14.60 15.37 -13.38
N LEU A 52 -15.53 14.43 -13.21
CA LEU A 52 -16.89 14.53 -13.76
C LEU A 52 -17.73 15.68 -13.19
N ALA A 53 -17.22 16.43 -12.21
CA ALA A 53 -17.87 17.64 -11.72
C ALA A 53 -17.73 18.79 -12.74
N MET A 54 -16.64 18.82 -13.51
CA MET A 54 -16.39 19.85 -14.54
C MET A 54 -16.89 19.43 -15.93
N VAL A 55 -17.09 18.13 -16.11
CA VAL A 55 -17.49 17.58 -17.38
C VAL A 55 -18.99 17.83 -17.57
N GLY A 56 -19.31 18.79 -18.46
CA GLY A 56 -20.69 19.09 -18.84
C GLY A 56 -21.46 17.87 -19.34
N MET A 57 -22.78 17.98 -19.45
CA MET A 57 -23.67 16.89 -19.89
C MET A 57 -23.31 16.28 -21.26
N ASP A 58 -22.44 16.93 -22.04
CA ASP A 58 -22.05 16.53 -23.39
C ASP A 58 -20.87 15.55 -23.46
N ALA A 59 -20.22 15.22 -22.34
CA ALA A 59 -19.13 14.26 -22.43
C ALA A 59 -19.62 12.86 -22.73
N LYS A 60 -19.06 12.33 -23.81
CA LYS A 60 -19.30 10.97 -24.25
C LYS A 60 -18.53 10.02 -23.35
N ILE A 61 -19.25 9.29 -22.51
CA ILE A 61 -18.73 8.12 -21.82
C ILE A 61 -18.55 7.01 -22.87
N PRO A 62 -17.38 6.34 -22.93
CA PRO A 62 -17.20 5.20 -23.83
C PRO A 62 -18.30 4.15 -23.61
N GLU A 63 -18.81 3.57 -24.70
CA GLU A 63 -19.95 2.65 -24.64
C GLU A 63 -19.72 1.47 -23.70
N LEU A 64 -18.51 0.90 -23.68
CA LEU A 64 -18.15 -0.19 -22.77
C LEU A 64 -18.19 0.22 -21.29
N VAL A 65 -17.81 1.46 -20.99
CA VAL A 65 -17.87 2.01 -19.62
C VAL A 65 -19.33 2.25 -19.23
N ALA A 66 -20.13 2.84 -20.13
CA ALA A 66 -21.55 3.05 -19.91
C ALA A 66 -22.28 1.72 -19.66
N LYS A 67 -22.03 0.70 -20.48
CA LYS A 67 -22.58 -0.64 -20.30
C LYS A 67 -22.21 -1.23 -18.93
N CYS A 68 -20.93 -1.19 -18.56
CA CYS A 68 -20.49 -1.64 -17.24
C CYS A 68 -21.17 -0.88 -16.09
N MET A 69 -21.35 0.45 -16.22
CA MET A 69 -22.02 1.25 -15.21
C MET A 69 -23.52 0.91 -15.08
N ILE A 70 -24.19 0.53 -16.17
CA ILE A 70 -25.59 0.08 -16.17
C ILE A 70 -25.71 -1.32 -15.54
N GLU A 71 -24.82 -2.23 -15.93
CA GLU A 71 -24.86 -3.62 -15.47
C GLU A 71 -24.41 -3.79 -14.01
N GLU A 72 -23.68 -2.80 -13.47
CA GLU A 72 -23.19 -2.80 -12.08
C GLU A 72 -22.51 -4.13 -11.69
N PRO A 73 -21.54 -4.62 -12.49
CA PRO A 73 -20.99 -5.95 -12.26
C PRO A 73 -20.34 -6.01 -10.88
N TYR A 74 -20.47 -7.15 -10.23
CA TYR A 74 -20.04 -7.36 -8.83
C TYR A 74 -18.63 -6.83 -8.55
N VAL A 75 -17.66 -7.08 -9.45
CA VAL A 75 -16.27 -6.60 -9.29
C VAL A 75 -16.19 -5.06 -9.27
N ALA A 76 -16.95 -4.37 -10.11
CA ALA A 76 -16.96 -2.91 -10.15
C ALA A 76 -17.55 -2.32 -8.87
N ILE A 77 -18.63 -2.90 -8.35
CA ILE A 77 -19.21 -2.52 -7.06
C ILE A 77 -18.20 -2.70 -5.92
N MET A 78 -17.50 -3.84 -5.88
CA MET A 78 -16.48 -4.09 -4.86
C MET A 78 -15.29 -3.11 -4.99
N MET A 79 -14.92 -2.69 -6.21
CA MET A 79 -13.89 -1.65 -6.40
C MET A 79 -14.35 -0.29 -5.86
N VAL A 80 -15.64 0.04 -5.95
CA VAL A 80 -16.19 1.29 -5.39
C VAL A 80 -16.15 1.30 -3.87
N GLU A 81 -16.50 0.16 -3.27
CA GLU A 81 -16.57 0.00 -1.81
C GLU A 81 -15.20 -0.10 -1.16
N TYR A 82 -14.32 -0.95 -1.70
CA TYR A 82 -13.06 -1.33 -1.06
C TYR A 82 -11.82 -0.76 -1.72
N GLY A 83 -11.96 -0.18 -2.91
CA GLY A 83 -10.84 0.38 -3.65
C GLY A 83 -10.20 -0.58 -4.65
N PHE A 84 -9.46 0.02 -5.57
CA PHE A 84 -8.83 -0.69 -6.70
C PHE A 84 -7.77 -1.67 -6.27
N THR A 85 -6.93 -1.26 -5.32
CA THR A 85 -5.74 -2.01 -4.97
C THR A 85 -6.10 -3.30 -4.22
N LYS A 86 -7.09 -3.21 -3.34
CA LYS A 86 -7.63 -4.36 -2.61
C LYS A 86 -8.30 -5.33 -3.56
N MET A 87 -9.17 -4.82 -4.44
CA MET A 87 -9.89 -5.71 -5.36
C MET A 87 -8.95 -6.44 -6.33
N ASP A 88 -7.93 -5.78 -6.88
CA ASP A 88 -6.94 -6.47 -7.75
C ASP A 88 -6.26 -7.64 -7.03
N SER A 89 -5.86 -7.41 -5.76
CA SER A 89 -5.25 -8.45 -4.92
C SER A 89 -6.21 -9.61 -4.64
N TRP A 90 -7.48 -9.30 -4.34
CA TRP A 90 -8.51 -10.30 -4.10
C TRP A 90 -8.89 -11.07 -5.37
N MET A 91 -8.93 -10.41 -6.53
CA MET A 91 -9.17 -11.09 -7.81
C MET A 91 -8.06 -12.12 -8.08
N SER A 92 -6.80 -11.75 -7.89
CA SER A 92 -5.68 -12.70 -8.02
C SER A 92 -5.79 -13.85 -7.02
N THR A 93 -6.06 -13.56 -5.74
CA THR A 93 -6.15 -14.56 -4.67
C THR A 93 -7.33 -15.52 -4.88
N CYS A 94 -8.48 -14.99 -5.27
CA CYS A 94 -9.70 -15.74 -5.52
C CYS A 94 -9.81 -16.29 -6.94
N LYS A 95 -8.74 -16.17 -7.76
CA LYS A 95 -8.66 -16.66 -9.14
C LYS A 95 -9.81 -16.16 -10.01
N ILE A 96 -10.14 -14.87 -9.89
CA ILE A 96 -11.11 -14.18 -10.73
C ILE A 96 -10.37 -13.65 -11.96
N THR A 97 -10.57 -14.28 -13.11
CA THR A 97 -9.91 -13.93 -14.38
C THR A 97 -10.77 -13.07 -15.30
N VAL A 98 -12.08 -13.03 -15.07
CA VAL A 98 -13.06 -12.27 -15.86
C VAL A 98 -13.88 -11.37 -14.95
N TRP A 99 -14.09 -10.13 -15.36
CA TRP A 99 -14.85 -9.12 -14.60
C TRP A 99 -16.25 -8.87 -15.17
N ASN A 100 -16.42 -9.09 -16.48
CA ASN A 100 -17.66 -8.88 -17.25
C ASN A 100 -18.49 -10.17 -17.44
N GLY A 101 -18.14 -11.23 -16.70
CA GLY A 101 -18.80 -12.53 -16.77
C GLY A 101 -19.43 -12.94 -15.43
N PRO A 102 -20.13 -14.09 -15.40
CA PRO A 102 -20.69 -14.61 -14.17
C PRO A 102 -19.57 -14.96 -13.18
N ILE A 103 -19.50 -14.20 -12.08
CA ILE A 103 -18.65 -14.55 -10.93
C ILE A 103 -19.32 -15.70 -10.19
N THR A 104 -18.61 -16.81 -10.06
CA THR A 104 -19.12 -18.01 -9.38
C THR A 104 -19.38 -17.76 -7.90
N VAL A 105 -20.27 -18.55 -7.28
CA VAL A 105 -20.56 -18.48 -5.85
C VAL A 105 -19.28 -18.65 -5.00
N VAL A 106 -18.40 -19.58 -5.40
CA VAL A 106 -17.13 -19.84 -4.72
C VAL A 106 -16.22 -18.60 -4.74
N GLN A 107 -16.14 -17.90 -5.87
CA GLN A 107 -15.38 -16.65 -5.98
C GLN A 107 -15.97 -15.53 -5.13
N LYS A 108 -17.31 -15.37 -5.13
CA LYS A 108 -17.98 -14.36 -4.28
C LYS A 108 -17.74 -14.62 -2.80
N GLU A 109 -17.87 -15.86 -2.36
CA GLU A 109 -17.58 -16.24 -0.96
C GLU A 109 -16.09 -16.07 -0.61
N CYS A 110 -15.18 -16.31 -1.56
CA CYS A 110 -13.77 -16.00 -1.36
C CYS A 110 -13.55 -14.49 -1.13
N VAL A 111 -14.10 -13.62 -1.98
CA VAL A 111 -13.97 -12.17 -1.80
C VAL A 111 -14.62 -11.72 -0.48
N LYS A 112 -15.79 -12.24 -0.14
CA LYS A 112 -16.45 -11.96 1.15
C LYS A 112 -15.59 -12.39 2.35
N LYS A 113 -14.84 -13.49 2.26
CA LYS A 113 -13.86 -13.86 3.31
C LYS A 113 -12.71 -12.86 3.38
N GLN A 114 -12.26 -12.32 2.24
CA GLN A 114 -11.21 -11.30 2.21
C GLN A 114 -11.66 -9.99 2.87
N THR A 115 -12.94 -9.59 2.75
CA THR A 115 -13.44 -8.37 3.40
C THR A 115 -13.49 -8.45 4.92
N LEU A 116 -13.49 -9.67 5.48
CA LEU A 116 -13.45 -9.91 6.92
C LEU A 116 -12.02 -9.93 7.48
N LEU A 117 -10.99 -10.04 6.62
CA LEU A 117 -9.61 -9.99 7.07
C LEU A 117 -9.28 -8.57 7.51
N PRO A 118 -8.68 -8.39 8.70
CA PRO A 118 -8.34 -7.06 9.18
C PRO A 118 -7.28 -6.44 8.26
N ASP A 119 -7.42 -5.15 8.00
CA ASP A 119 -6.48 -4.41 7.18
C ASP A 119 -5.06 -4.50 7.78
N PRO A 120 -4.01 -4.80 6.99
CA PRO A 120 -2.65 -4.98 7.50
C PRO A 120 -2.15 -3.77 8.30
N ARG A 121 -2.57 -2.56 7.92
CA ARG A 121 -2.24 -1.34 8.66
C ARG A 121 -2.94 -1.31 10.00
N THR A 122 -4.23 -1.64 10.06
CA THR A 122 -4.98 -1.71 11.32
C THR A 122 -4.37 -2.74 12.27
N VAL A 123 -4.00 -3.93 11.76
CA VAL A 123 -3.31 -4.95 12.54
C VAL A 123 -1.98 -4.43 13.07
N CYS A 124 -1.17 -3.81 12.21
CA CYS A 124 0.09 -3.20 12.60
C CYS A 124 -0.12 -2.17 13.70
N VAL A 125 -1.00 -1.18 13.50
CA VAL A 125 -1.22 -0.06 14.44
C VAL A 125 -1.70 -0.59 15.79
N LYS A 126 -2.58 -1.59 15.79
CA LYS A 126 -3.03 -2.24 17.02
C LYS A 126 -1.88 -2.95 17.76
N LYS A 127 -0.92 -3.53 17.02
CA LYS A 127 0.19 -4.31 17.58
C LYS A 127 1.38 -3.45 18.03
N TYR A 128 1.73 -2.41 17.27
CA TYR A 128 2.98 -1.66 17.44
C TYR A 128 2.79 -0.15 17.65
N GLY A 129 1.57 0.36 17.49
CA GLY A 129 1.29 1.80 17.52
C GLY A 129 1.45 2.48 16.16
N LEU A 130 0.84 3.67 16.04
CA LEU A 130 0.75 4.42 14.78
C LEU A 130 2.13 4.83 14.24
N ASP A 131 2.99 5.34 15.12
CA ASP A 131 4.31 5.88 14.73
C ASP A 131 5.21 4.80 14.15
N PHE A 132 5.26 3.63 14.79
CA PHE A 132 6.05 2.51 14.30
C PHE A 132 5.53 2.02 12.95
N CYS A 133 4.21 1.88 12.80
CA CYS A 133 3.64 1.40 11.56
C CYS A 133 3.83 2.37 10.39
N ASN A 134 3.83 3.68 10.64
CA ASN A 134 4.18 4.64 9.60
C ASN A 134 5.65 4.48 9.16
N LYS A 135 6.58 4.26 10.09
CA LYS A 135 7.98 3.94 9.76
C LYS A 135 8.10 2.63 8.98
N LEU A 136 7.35 1.61 9.38
CA LEU A 136 7.33 0.31 8.71
C LEU A 136 6.76 0.40 7.28
N ILE A 137 5.72 1.21 7.07
CA ILE A 137 5.18 1.47 5.73
C ILE A 137 6.26 2.10 4.85
N VAL A 138 6.94 3.16 5.33
CA VAL A 138 8.03 3.81 4.58
C VAL A 138 9.14 2.81 4.26
N ALA A 139 9.57 2.03 5.25
CA ALA A 139 10.56 0.97 5.06
C ALA A 139 10.12 -0.08 4.03
N CYS A 140 8.84 -0.47 4.02
CA CYS A 140 8.30 -1.38 3.01
C CYS A 140 8.32 -0.78 1.60
N PHE A 141 8.08 0.53 1.43
CA PHE A 141 8.24 1.20 0.14
C PHE A 141 9.70 1.15 -0.33
N GLU A 142 10.65 1.46 0.55
CA GLU A 142 12.09 1.41 0.25
C GLU A 142 12.55 -0.01 -0.13
N VAL A 143 12.25 -1.00 0.70
CA VAL A 143 12.66 -2.40 0.50
C VAL A 143 12.03 -2.99 -0.77
N LYS A 144 10.78 -2.63 -1.10
CA LYS A 144 10.12 -3.10 -2.33
C LYS A 144 10.41 -2.20 -3.54
N ASN A 145 11.33 -1.24 -3.42
CA ASN A 145 11.72 -0.29 -4.46
C ASN A 145 10.50 0.37 -5.13
N LYS A 146 9.55 0.85 -4.31
CA LYS A 146 8.37 1.60 -4.74
C LYS A 146 8.50 3.04 -4.28
N LYS A 147 8.18 3.98 -5.17
CA LYS A 147 8.13 5.40 -4.82
C LYS A 147 6.89 5.68 -3.97
N ILE A 148 7.08 6.41 -2.89
CA ILE A 148 5.97 7.00 -2.14
C ILE A 148 5.45 8.17 -2.97
N ILE A 149 4.14 8.23 -3.16
CA ILE A 149 3.50 9.39 -3.79
C ILE A 149 3.26 10.42 -2.69
N GLY A 150 4.09 11.48 -2.67
CA GLY A 150 4.11 12.50 -1.62
C GLY A 150 5.12 12.22 -0.51
N ASP A 151 5.17 13.12 0.49
CA ASP A 151 6.20 13.09 1.53
C ASP A 151 5.85 12.19 2.73
N VAL A 152 4.57 11.88 2.93
CA VAL A 152 4.09 11.14 4.11
C VAL A 152 3.06 10.07 3.70
N PRO A 153 3.13 8.84 4.25
CA PRO A 153 2.09 7.85 4.06
C PRO A 153 0.76 8.36 4.64
N CYS A 154 -0.14 8.81 3.76
CA CYS A 154 -1.43 9.34 4.17
C CYS A 154 -2.26 8.28 4.91
N ALA A 155 -2.94 8.69 5.99
CA ALA A 155 -3.72 7.82 6.87
C ALA A 155 -4.85 7.07 6.14
N ALA A 156 -5.46 7.72 5.14
CA ALA A 156 -6.59 7.19 4.39
C ALA A 156 -6.22 6.61 3.00
N CYS A 157 -4.94 6.64 2.62
CA CYS A 157 -4.55 6.20 1.29
C CYS A 157 -4.44 4.69 1.18
N GLU A 158 -4.83 4.19 0.02
CA GLU A 158 -4.60 2.80 -0.36
C GLU A 158 -3.10 2.55 -0.54
N LEU A 159 -2.58 1.61 0.25
CA LEU A 159 -1.22 1.14 0.07
C LEU A 159 -1.16 0.16 -1.11
N PRO A 160 -0.10 0.23 -1.95
CA PRO A 160 0.14 -0.77 -2.99
C PRO A 160 0.15 -2.19 -2.40
N ASN A 161 -0.35 -3.18 -3.15
CA ASN A 161 -0.43 -4.57 -2.67
C ASN A 161 0.92 -5.11 -2.16
N VAL A 162 2.02 -4.80 -2.85
CA VAL A 162 3.37 -5.21 -2.43
C VAL A 162 3.79 -4.63 -1.07
N VAL A 163 3.32 -3.43 -0.72
CA VAL A 163 3.57 -2.80 0.58
C VAL A 163 2.65 -3.41 1.65
N ASN A 164 1.38 -3.67 1.31
CA ASN A 164 0.48 -4.39 2.22
C ASN A 164 1.00 -5.79 2.56
N THR A 165 1.50 -6.54 1.56
CA THR A 165 2.11 -7.85 1.80
C THR A 165 3.34 -7.74 2.70
N CYS A 166 4.21 -6.76 2.44
CA CYS A 166 5.37 -6.48 3.30
C CYS A 166 4.97 -6.19 4.76
N LEU A 167 3.91 -5.40 4.94
CA LEU A 167 3.37 -5.05 6.26
C LEU A 167 2.75 -6.25 6.97
N SER A 168 1.93 -7.04 6.27
CA SER A 168 1.29 -8.25 6.79
C SER A 168 2.28 -9.34 7.18
N GLN A 169 3.35 -9.49 6.41
CA GLN A 169 4.37 -10.51 6.64
C GLN A 169 5.44 -10.08 7.65
N GLU A 170 5.38 -8.83 8.13
CA GLU A 170 6.41 -8.24 9.00
C GLU A 170 7.80 -8.46 8.40
N ASP A 171 7.96 -8.10 7.11
CA ASP A 171 9.19 -8.30 6.34
C ASP A 171 10.42 -7.90 7.16
N ALA A 172 11.33 -8.85 7.40
CA ALA A 172 12.37 -8.69 8.39
C ALA A 172 13.34 -7.54 8.08
N ILE A 173 13.55 -7.20 6.80
CA ILE A 173 14.38 -6.05 6.41
C ILE A 173 13.61 -4.77 6.71
N ALA A 174 12.34 -4.70 6.31
CA ALA A 174 11.51 -3.52 6.57
C ALA A 174 11.34 -3.27 8.09
N MET A 175 11.16 -4.34 8.87
CA MET A 175 11.14 -4.29 10.34
C MET A 175 12.46 -3.79 10.91
N CYS A 176 13.60 -4.21 10.35
CA CYS A 176 14.90 -3.68 10.75
C CYS A 176 14.97 -2.16 10.48
N TYR A 177 14.62 -1.74 9.27
CA TYR A 177 14.68 -0.34 8.84
C TYR A 177 13.77 0.55 9.70
N ALA A 178 12.57 0.07 10.02
CA ALA A 178 11.62 0.78 10.88
C ALA A 178 12.12 0.96 12.31
N ASN A 179 12.81 -0.06 12.86
CA ASN A 179 13.33 -0.03 14.24
C ASN A 179 14.64 0.76 14.37
N HIS A 180 15.56 0.60 13.42
CA HIS A 180 16.96 1.01 13.58
C HIS A 180 17.47 1.96 12.49
N GLY A 181 16.65 2.26 11.49
CA GLY A 181 17.02 3.02 10.31
C GLY A 181 17.74 2.16 9.26
N ALA A 182 17.58 2.55 7.99
CA ALA A 182 18.13 1.82 6.86
C ALA A 182 19.67 1.68 6.92
N ALA A 183 20.38 2.76 7.30
CA ALA A 183 21.85 2.78 7.35
C ALA A 183 22.42 1.66 8.26
N SER A 184 21.91 1.56 9.49
CA SER A 184 22.32 0.52 10.45
C SER A 184 22.07 -0.88 9.90
N CYS A 185 20.88 -1.10 9.35
CA CYS A 185 20.49 -2.39 8.82
C CYS A 185 21.30 -2.80 7.59
N ILE A 186 21.69 -1.87 6.72
CA ILE A 186 22.56 -2.14 5.57
C ILE A 186 23.93 -2.64 6.04
N VAL A 187 24.52 -2.00 7.06
CA VAL A 187 25.79 -2.44 7.66
C VAL A 187 25.65 -3.85 8.24
N TRP A 188 24.58 -4.12 8.97
CA TRP A 188 24.33 -5.45 9.55
C TRP A 188 24.07 -6.51 8.50
N MET A 189 23.34 -6.18 7.42
CA MET A 189 23.12 -7.08 6.30
C MET A 189 24.43 -7.47 5.64
N LYS A 190 25.34 -6.51 5.42
CA LYS A 190 26.70 -6.78 4.91
C LYS A 190 27.48 -7.70 5.84
N ALA A 191 27.47 -7.43 7.16
CA ALA A 191 28.12 -8.27 8.17
C ALA A 191 27.55 -9.70 8.19
N CYS A 192 26.25 -9.85 8.00
CA CYS A 192 25.56 -11.13 7.92
C CYS A 192 25.64 -11.80 6.53
N LYS A 193 26.40 -11.23 5.58
CA LYS A 193 26.55 -11.72 4.19
C LYS A 193 25.22 -11.88 3.46
N ILE A 194 24.26 -11.00 3.75
CA ILE A 194 22.94 -10.97 3.13
C ILE A 194 23.04 -10.14 1.86
N ARG A 195 22.64 -10.71 0.72
CA ARG A 195 22.53 -9.96 -0.53
C ARG A 195 21.20 -9.20 -0.56
N PRO A 196 21.16 -8.00 -1.15
CA PRO A 196 19.90 -7.29 -1.36
C PRO A 196 18.90 -8.16 -2.15
N MET A 197 17.61 -8.06 -1.81
CA MET A 197 16.48 -8.72 -2.50
C MET A 197 16.30 -10.23 -2.25
N ASP A 198 17.24 -10.92 -1.61
CA ASP A 198 17.06 -12.33 -1.28
C ASP A 198 16.05 -12.49 -0.13
N ALA A 199 15.25 -13.56 -0.21
CA ALA A 199 14.44 -13.99 0.93
C ALA A 199 15.38 -14.40 2.08
N LEU A 200 15.23 -13.74 3.22
CA LEU A 200 16.07 -14.02 4.39
C LEU A 200 15.81 -15.43 4.93
N THR A 201 16.88 -16.17 5.16
CA THR A 201 16.83 -17.41 5.93
C THR A 201 16.66 -17.11 7.42
N GLN A 202 16.16 -18.07 8.20
CA GLN A 202 16.02 -17.90 9.65
C GLN A 202 17.37 -17.58 10.34
N GLN A 203 18.47 -18.12 9.83
CA GLN A 203 19.82 -17.82 10.32
C GLN A 203 20.21 -16.35 10.08
N GLN A 204 19.89 -15.82 8.89
CA GLN A 204 20.14 -14.41 8.56
C GLN A 204 19.28 -13.46 9.39
N VAL A 205 17.99 -13.77 9.61
CA VAL A 205 17.12 -13.01 10.52
C VAL A 205 17.70 -12.99 11.94
N THR A 206 18.18 -14.13 12.42
CA THR A 206 18.78 -14.25 13.75
C THR A 206 20.07 -13.45 13.84
N CYS A 207 20.88 -13.44 12.77
CA CYS A 207 22.09 -12.63 12.69
C CYS A 207 21.78 -11.13 12.80
N ILE A 208 20.82 -10.61 12.04
CA ILE A 208 20.41 -9.19 12.12
C ILE A 208 19.93 -8.83 13.54
N LYS A 209 19.11 -9.68 14.16
CA LYS A 209 18.63 -9.45 15.55
C LYS A 209 19.79 -9.34 16.55
N LYS A 210 20.77 -10.24 16.45
CA LYS A 210 21.98 -10.20 17.30
C LYS A 210 22.80 -8.92 17.07
N GLN A 211 22.91 -8.45 15.83
CA GLN A 211 23.58 -7.19 15.53
C GLN A 211 22.84 -5.99 16.14
N ALA A 212 21.51 -5.98 16.07
CA ALA A 212 20.69 -4.94 16.68
C ALA A 212 20.82 -4.91 18.22
N GLU A 213 20.80 -6.07 18.87
CA GLU A 213 21.00 -6.20 20.32
C GLU A 213 22.38 -5.69 20.73
N ALA A 214 23.44 -6.07 20.01
CA ALA A 214 24.80 -5.61 20.26
C ALA A 214 24.93 -4.08 20.08
N SER A 215 24.28 -3.52 19.06
CA SER A 215 24.26 -2.07 18.83
C SER A 215 23.52 -1.33 19.95
N ASN A 216 22.45 -1.91 20.51
CA ASN A 216 21.73 -1.30 21.62
C ASN A 216 22.61 -1.23 22.89
N VAL A 217 23.39 -2.27 23.18
CA VAL A 217 24.36 -2.26 24.29
C VAL A 217 25.39 -1.13 24.11
N LEU A 218 25.91 -0.94 22.90
CA LEU A 218 26.81 0.17 22.57
C LEU A 218 26.13 1.54 22.76
N MET A 219 24.87 1.69 22.35
CA MET A 219 24.11 2.94 22.54
C MET A 219 23.85 3.26 24.00
N VAL A 220 23.49 2.27 24.82
CA VAL A 220 23.30 2.43 26.27
C VAL A 220 24.62 2.83 26.93
N CYS A 221 25.71 2.16 26.57
CA CYS A 221 27.04 2.53 27.03
C CYS A 221 27.36 3.98 26.64
N ALA A 222 27.15 4.34 25.37
CA ALA A 222 27.50 5.64 24.83
C ALA A 222 26.73 6.78 25.51
N LYS A 223 25.46 6.55 25.83
CA LYS A 223 24.65 7.50 26.60
C LYS A 223 25.21 7.73 28.01
N LYS A 224 25.79 6.70 28.63
CA LYS A 224 26.31 6.76 30.00
C LYS A 224 27.75 7.27 30.10
N TYR A 225 28.60 6.87 29.14
CA TYR A 225 30.06 7.06 29.22
C TYR A 225 30.67 7.76 28.00
N GLY A 226 29.88 8.03 26.96
CA GLY A 226 30.35 8.59 25.69
C GLY A 226 30.81 7.52 24.69
N MET A 227 30.59 7.77 23.40
CA MET A 227 30.92 6.82 22.31
C MET A 227 32.40 6.43 22.29
N VAL A 228 33.31 7.37 22.54
CA VAL A 228 34.77 7.11 22.52
C VAL A 228 35.15 6.09 23.60
N PHE A 229 34.61 6.22 24.81
CA PHE A 229 34.84 5.28 25.89
C PHE A 229 34.30 3.89 25.54
N CYS A 230 33.08 3.83 25.00
CA CYS A 230 32.44 2.56 24.67
C CYS A 230 33.12 1.82 23.52
N LYS A 231 33.64 2.54 22.51
CA LYS A 231 34.50 1.95 21.49
C LYS A 231 35.75 1.34 22.12
N LYS A 232 36.48 2.09 22.97
CA LYS A 232 37.66 1.56 23.69
C LYS A 232 37.33 0.36 24.56
N MET A 233 36.21 0.40 25.28
CA MET A 233 35.73 -0.70 26.11
C MET A 233 35.41 -1.95 25.27
N ARG A 234 34.75 -1.76 24.11
CA ARG A 234 34.50 -2.85 23.16
C ARG A 234 35.81 -3.50 22.70
N LEU A 235 36.80 -2.69 22.32
CA LEU A 235 38.13 -3.17 21.89
C LEU A 235 38.81 -3.97 23.01
N ALA A 236 38.85 -3.43 24.23
CA ALA A 236 39.44 -4.11 25.39
C ALA A 236 38.72 -5.44 25.71
N CYS A 237 37.39 -5.50 25.56
CA CYS A 237 36.65 -6.75 25.74
C CYS A 237 37.06 -7.83 24.71
N PHE A 238 37.29 -7.45 23.45
CA PHE A 238 37.77 -8.41 22.44
C PHE A 238 39.15 -8.98 22.80
N GLU A 239 40.06 -8.13 23.26
CA GLU A 239 41.40 -8.54 23.71
C GLU A 239 41.34 -9.49 24.92
N VAL A 240 40.59 -9.13 25.96
CA VAL A 240 40.46 -9.94 27.19
C VAL A 240 39.80 -11.28 26.90
N MET A 241 38.77 -11.30 26.06
CA MET A 241 38.03 -12.53 25.71
C MET A 241 38.78 -13.38 24.66
N ARG A 242 39.90 -12.89 24.11
CA ARG A 242 40.64 -13.53 23.01
C ARG A 242 39.77 -13.85 21.80
N ILE A 243 38.79 -12.99 21.51
CA ILE A 243 37.92 -13.12 20.34
C ILE A 243 38.51 -12.23 19.24
N PRO A 244 38.72 -12.75 18.01
CA PRO A 244 39.21 -11.95 16.91
C PRO A 244 38.24 -10.80 16.63
N MET A 245 38.78 -9.58 16.63
CA MET A 245 38.02 -8.37 16.35
C MET A 245 37.53 -8.42 14.89
N PRO A 246 36.26 -8.10 14.61
CA PRO A 246 35.82 -7.94 13.23
C PRO A 246 36.65 -6.84 12.59
N SER A 247 37.33 -7.14 11.48
CA SER A 247 38.17 -6.16 10.78
C SER A 247 37.31 -4.98 10.34
N ASP A 248 37.59 -3.79 10.90
CA ASP A 248 36.90 -2.52 10.66
C ASP A 248 37.16 -1.97 9.24
N GLU A 249 37.11 -2.81 8.19
CA GLU A 249 37.36 -2.39 6.81
C GLU A 249 36.27 -1.45 6.23
N ASN A 250 35.31 -0.96 7.03
CA ASN A 250 34.21 -0.12 6.52
C ASN A 250 33.74 1.02 7.46
N GLU A 251 34.46 1.38 8.53
CA GLU A 251 34.05 2.50 9.41
C GLU A 251 34.62 3.88 8.99
N ALA A 252 35.28 3.98 7.83
CA ALA A 252 35.78 5.23 7.26
C ALA A 252 35.07 5.57 5.93
N ALA A 253 33.79 5.97 6.00
CA ALA A 253 33.07 6.71 4.96
C ALA A 253 31.89 7.47 5.56
#